data_AF-A0A853F0U7-F1
#
_entry.id   AF-A0A853F0U7-F1
#
_cell.length_a   1.000
_cell.length_b   1.000
_cell.length_c   1.000
_cell.angle_alpha   90.00
_cell.angle_beta   90.00
_cell.angle_gamma   90.00
#
_symmetry.space_group_name_H-M   'P 1'
#
loop_
_entity.id
_entity.type
_entity.pdbx_description
1 polymer ?
#
loop_
_entity_poly.entity_id
_entity_poly.type
_entity_poly.pdbx_seq_one_letter_code
_entity_poly.pdbx_strand_id
1 'polypeptide(L)'
;MDDLTQRQQALDISQSFIVQAPAGSGKTELLTQRYLKLLANCTEPENVIAMTFTNKAVDEMTHRVLSALKLTKQSRPEEPHKQVTYDLARAVIQHSDKQGWDLLQNPKRLKISTIDKATSPPPNYGTAVGA
;
A
#
# COMPACT_ATOMS: atom_id res chain seq x y z
N MET A 1 -17.42 -19.19 6.52
CA MET A 1 -15.95 -19.01 6.47
C MET A 1 -15.54 -18.26 7.70
N ASP A 2 -14.49 -18.71 8.38
CA ASP A 2 -13.94 -18.00 9.54
C ASP A 2 -13.19 -16.72 9.09
N ASP A 3 -13.23 -15.68 9.92
CA ASP A 3 -12.64 -14.35 9.67
C ASP A 3 -11.13 -14.44 9.42
N LEU A 4 -10.45 -15.36 10.13
CA LEU A 4 -9.02 -15.62 9.94
C LEU A 4 -8.71 -16.15 8.54
N THR A 5 -9.55 -17.05 8.02
CA THR A 5 -9.36 -17.64 6.68
C THR A 5 -9.50 -16.57 5.60
N GLN A 6 -10.50 -15.69 5.71
CA GLN A 6 -10.69 -14.59 4.78
C GLN A 6 -9.51 -13.61 4.80
N ARG A 7 -8.95 -13.31 5.98
CA ARG A 7 -7.75 -12.48 6.08
C ARG A 7 -6.54 -13.12 5.42
N GLN A 8 -6.33 -14.42 5.62
CA GLN A 8 -5.22 -15.14 4.98
C GLN A 8 -5.35 -15.12 3.45
N GLN A 9 -6.53 -15.42 2.92
CA GLN A 9 -6.79 -15.36 1.48
C GLN A 9 -6.64 -13.93 0.93
N ALA A 10 -7.07 -12.92 1.68
CA ALA A 10 -6.86 -11.52 1.33
C ALA A 10 -5.39 -11.06 1.40
N LEU A 11 -4.49 -11.83 2.01
CA LEU A 11 -3.04 -11.54 2.00
C LEU A 11 -2.27 -12.42 1.01
N ASP A 12 -2.92 -13.39 0.37
CA ASP A 12 -2.39 -14.08 -0.79
C ASP A 12 -2.44 -13.15 -2.01
N ILE A 13 -1.26 -12.72 -2.44
CA ILE A 13 -1.08 -11.79 -3.58
C ILE A 13 -1.04 -12.52 -4.93
N SER A 14 -1.06 -13.85 -4.95
CA SER A 14 -1.13 -14.64 -6.19
C SER A 14 -2.55 -14.74 -6.77
N GLN A 15 -3.55 -14.38 -5.98
CA GLN A 15 -4.97 -14.48 -6.33
C GLN A 15 -5.66 -13.11 -6.26
N SER A 16 -6.69 -12.93 -7.08
CA SER A 16 -7.64 -11.84 -6.89
C SER A 16 -8.54 -12.12 -5.70
N PHE A 17 -8.81 -11.12 -4.87
CA PHE A 17 -9.62 -11.28 -3.67
C PHE A 17 -10.62 -10.14 -3.51
N ILE A 18 -11.85 -10.46 -3.08
CA ILE A 18 -12.90 -9.49 -2.77
C ILE A 18 -13.17 -9.57 -1.27
N VAL A 19 -13.01 -8.44 -0.58
CA VAL A 19 -13.37 -8.33 0.85
C VAL A 19 -14.79 -7.78 0.94
N GLN A 20 -15.73 -8.59 1.41
CA GLN A 20 -17.06 -8.14 1.84
C GLN A 20 -17.11 -8.19 3.36
N ALA A 21 -17.29 -7.05 4.03
CA ALA A 21 -17.42 -7.08 5.49
C ALA A 21 -18.26 -5.91 6.06
N PRO A 22 -19.00 -6.12 7.16
CA PRO A 22 -19.82 -5.10 7.82
C PRO A 22 -18.97 -3.99 8.45
N ALA A 23 -19.53 -2.81 8.72
CA ALA A 23 -18.82 -1.72 9.38
C ALA A 23 -18.12 -2.20 10.68
N GLY A 24 -16.90 -1.69 10.96
CA GLY A 24 -16.14 -2.06 12.16
C GLY A 24 -15.28 -3.33 12.07
N SER A 25 -15.29 -4.08 10.95
CA SER A 25 -14.60 -5.38 10.82
C SER A 25 -13.09 -5.33 10.49
N GLY A 26 -12.44 -4.16 10.55
CA GLY A 26 -11.01 -4.02 10.21
C GLY A 26 -10.66 -4.07 8.72
N LYS A 27 -11.62 -3.90 7.80
CA LYS A 27 -11.38 -3.88 6.33
C LYS A 27 -10.23 -2.98 5.90
N THR A 28 -10.19 -1.77 6.47
CA THR A 28 -9.21 -0.75 6.09
C THR A 28 -7.80 -1.16 6.50
N GLU A 29 -7.66 -1.88 7.61
CA GLU A 29 -6.39 -2.47 8.02
C GLU A 29 -5.99 -3.60 7.07
N LEU A 30 -6.93 -4.48 6.70
CA LEU A 30 -6.66 -5.56 5.74
C LEU A 30 -6.21 -5.03 4.36
N LEU A 31 -6.85 -3.98 3.86
CA LEU A 31 -6.42 -3.31 2.62
C LEU A 31 -5.03 -2.69 2.74
N THR A 32 -4.71 -2.08 3.90
CA THR A 32 -3.37 -1.53 4.17
C THR A 32 -2.33 -2.66 4.18
N GLN A 33 -2.61 -3.78 4.84
CA GLN A 33 -1.73 -4.94 4.90
C GLN A 33 -1.51 -5.56 3.51
N ARG A 34 -2.58 -5.71 2.70
CA ARG A 34 -2.45 -6.22 1.33
C ARG A 34 -1.61 -5.30 0.46
N TYR A 35 -1.77 -3.98 0.59
CA TYR A 35 -0.95 -2.99 -0.12
C TYR A 35 0.53 -3.09 0.28
N LEU A 36 0.84 -3.17 1.58
CA LEU A 36 2.21 -3.38 2.07
C LEU A 36 2.80 -4.71 1.56
N LYS A 37 2.01 -5.79 1.55
CA LYS A 37 2.45 -7.08 1.04
C LYS A 37 2.82 -6.99 -0.45
N LEU A 38 2.02 -6.31 -1.27
CA LEU A 38 2.32 -6.09 -2.68
C LEU A 38 3.60 -5.26 -2.86
N LEU A 39 3.76 -4.17 -2.10
CA LEU A 39 4.96 -3.33 -2.12
C LEU A 39 6.23 -4.11 -1.76
N ALA A 40 6.16 -5.04 -0.81
CA ALA A 40 7.30 -5.86 -0.42
C ALA A 40 7.71 -6.89 -1.48
N ASN A 41 6.90 -7.10 -2.53
CA ASN A 41 7.12 -8.12 -3.56
C ASN A 41 7.13 -7.55 -4.99
N CYS A 42 6.92 -6.24 -5.17
CA CYS A 42 6.92 -5.60 -6.50
C CYS A 42 8.34 -5.23 -6.96
N THR A 43 8.50 -5.03 -8.27
CA THR A 43 9.75 -4.53 -8.86
C THR A 43 9.95 -3.04 -8.66
N GLU A 44 8.88 -2.25 -8.70
CA GLU A 44 8.87 -0.82 -8.42
C GLU A 44 7.59 -0.47 -7.64
N PRO A 45 7.62 0.49 -6.69
CA PRO A 45 6.45 0.92 -5.93
C PRO A 45 5.30 1.41 -6.82
N GLU A 46 5.63 2.05 -7.95
CA GLU A 46 4.67 2.58 -8.91
C GLU A 46 3.83 1.49 -9.58
N ASN A 47 4.28 0.23 -9.55
CA ASN A 47 3.53 -0.92 -10.07
C ASN A 47 2.40 -1.35 -9.14
N VAL A 48 2.33 -0.80 -7.92
CA VAL A 48 1.28 -1.09 -6.95
C VAL A 48 0.37 0.11 -6.79
N ILE A 49 -0.80 0.03 -7.42
CA ILE A 49 -1.79 1.11 -7.43
C ILE A 49 -2.94 0.77 -6.49
N ALA A 50 -3.25 1.67 -5.56
CA ALA A 50 -4.47 1.63 -4.76
C ALA A 50 -5.41 2.76 -5.20
N MET A 51 -6.66 2.42 -5.47
CA MET A 51 -7.67 3.37 -5.92
C MET A 51 -8.83 3.45 -4.93
N THR A 52 -9.34 4.66 -4.70
CA THR A 52 -10.48 4.92 -3.82
C THR A 52 -11.49 5.85 -4.49
N PHE A 53 -12.70 5.96 -3.91
CA PHE A 53 -13.73 6.88 -4.41
C PHE A 53 -13.58 8.32 -3.92
N THR A 54 -12.84 8.55 -2.82
CA THR A 54 -12.76 9.88 -2.20
C THR A 54 -11.33 10.25 -1.86
N ASN A 55 -11.01 11.55 -1.97
CA ASN A 55 -9.72 12.08 -1.55
C ASN A 55 -9.46 11.81 -0.05
N LYS A 56 -10.49 11.88 0.79
CA LYS A 56 -10.38 11.52 2.21
C LYS A 56 -9.88 10.09 2.41
N ALA A 57 -10.38 9.12 1.63
CA ALA A 57 -9.90 7.75 1.70
C ALA A 57 -8.46 7.59 1.16
N VAL A 58 -8.06 8.38 0.16
CA VAL A 58 -6.66 8.46 -0.29
C VAL A 58 -5.76 8.93 0.86
N ASP A 59 -6.11 10.03 1.52
CA ASP A 59 -5.34 10.61 2.61
C ASP A 59 -5.23 9.66 3.80
N GLU A 60 -6.34 9.03 4.19
CA GLU A 60 -6.38 8.04 5.27
C GLU A 60 -5.51 6.82 4.95
N MET A 61 -5.59 6.27 3.74
CA MET A 61 -4.79 5.11 3.33
C MET A 61 -3.31 5.45 3.25
N THR A 62 -2.97 6.60 2.67
CA THR A 62 -1.60 7.11 2.59
C THR A 62 -1.00 7.31 3.98
N HIS A 63 -1.75 7.94 4.89
CA HIS A 63 -1.33 8.13 6.27
C HIS A 63 -1.07 6.80 6.97
N ARG A 64 -1.96 5.81 6.83
CA ARG A 64 -1.79 4.47 7.44
C ARG A 64 -0.52 3.77 6.94
N VAL A 65 -0.29 3.78 5.64
CA VAL A 65 0.92 3.16 5.05
C VAL A 65 2.18 3.84 5.56
N LEU A 66 2.24 5.18 5.51
CA LEU A 66 3.42 5.93 5.97
C LEU A 66 3.67 5.76 7.48
N SER A 67 2.61 5.75 8.29
CA SER A 67 2.71 5.51 9.73
C SER A 67 3.24 4.10 10.03
N ALA A 68 2.77 3.07 9.31
CA ALA A 68 3.29 1.71 9.45
C ALA A 68 4.78 1.63 9.06
N LEU A 69 5.19 2.25 7.95
CA LEU A 69 6.59 2.31 7.52
C LEU A 69 7.48 3.02 8.55
N LYS A 70 7.02 4.14 9.12
CA LYS A 70 7.76 4.88 10.16
C LYS A 70 7.89 4.10 11.46
N LEU A 71 6.88 3.32 11.83
CA LEU A 71 6.88 2.51 13.06
C LEU A 71 8.01 1.47 13.05
N THR A 72 8.48 1.03 11.89
CA THR A 72 9.59 0.06 11.77
C THR A 72 10.92 0.56 12.35
N LYS A 73 11.06 1.88 12.57
CA LYS A 73 12.21 2.49 13.26
C LYS A 73 12.22 2.23 14.77
N GLN A 74 11.11 1.74 15.32
CA GLN A 74 10.94 1.39 16.73
C GLN A 74 10.96 -0.13 16.92
N SER A 75 10.96 -0.57 18.17
CA SER A 75 10.83 -1.98 18.53
C SER A 75 9.53 -2.59 17.99
N ARG A 76 9.60 -3.87 17.61
CA ARG A 76 8.43 -4.64 17.18
C ARG A 76 7.38 -4.66 18.32
N PRO A 77 6.11 -4.28 18.05
CA PRO A 77 5.06 -4.29 19.07
C PRO A 77 4.81 -5.69 19.66
N GLU A 78 4.44 -5.75 20.93
CA GLU A 78 4.06 -7.00 21.60
C GLU A 78 2.64 -7.45 21.23
N GLU A 79 1.76 -6.52 20.92
CA GLU A 79 0.37 -6.82 20.58
C GLU A 79 0.23 -7.59 19.25
N PRO A 80 -0.34 -8.81 19.24
CA PRO A 80 -0.37 -9.67 18.05
C PRO A 80 -1.03 -9.01 16.82
N HIS A 81 -2.08 -8.22 17.03
CA HIS A 81 -2.80 -7.55 15.94
C HIS A 81 -1.97 -6.46 15.26
N LYS A 82 -0.97 -5.87 15.93
CA LYS A 82 -0.05 -4.88 15.35
C LYS A 82 1.17 -5.51 14.69
N GLN A 83 1.55 -6.71 15.10
CA GLN A 83 2.73 -7.41 14.59
C GLN A 83 2.64 -7.67 13.09
N VAL A 84 1.49 -8.10 12.58
CA VAL A 84 1.32 -8.38 11.14
C VAL A 84 1.61 -7.13 10.30
N THR A 85 1.00 -6.00 10.65
CA THR A 85 1.21 -4.73 9.95
C THR A 85 2.67 -4.26 10.06
N TYR A 86 3.28 -4.40 11.25
CA TYR A 86 4.68 -4.06 11.48
C TYR A 86 5.62 -4.92 10.62
N ASP A 87 5.42 -6.24 10.58
CA ASP A 87 6.28 -7.17 9.85
C ASP A 87 6.20 -6.93 8.34
N LEU A 88 5.00 -6.67 7.83
CA LEU A 88 4.79 -6.29 6.42
C LEU A 88 5.48 -4.95 6.10
N ALA A 89 5.31 -3.93 6.95
CA ALA A 89 5.98 -2.65 6.77
C ALA A 89 7.51 -2.78 6.82
N ARG A 90 8.03 -3.63 7.70
CA ARG A 90 9.47 -3.92 7.81
C ARG A 90 9.99 -4.60 6.54
N ALA A 91 9.24 -5.54 5.97
CA ALA A 91 9.58 -6.15 4.69
C ALA A 91 9.61 -5.11 3.55
N VAL A 92 8.67 -4.16 3.54
CA VAL A 92 8.68 -3.05 2.57
C VAL A 92 9.92 -2.18 2.71
N ILE A 93 10.31 -1.80 3.93
CA ILE A 93 11.53 -0.99 4.15
C ILE A 93 12.77 -1.76 3.72
N GLN A 94 12.91 -3.03 4.09
CA GLN A 94 14.04 -3.85 3.67
C GLN A 94 14.13 -3.99 2.14
N HIS A 95 12.99 -4.11 1.47
CA HIS A 95 12.94 -4.18 0.01
C HIS A 95 13.26 -2.83 -0.63
N SER A 96 12.69 -1.74 -0.09
CA SER A 96 12.99 -0.35 -0.46
C SER A 96 14.47 -0.04 -0.34
N ASP A 97 15.13 -0.45 0.73
CA ASP A 97 16.56 -0.21 0.96
C ASP A 97 17.42 -0.97 -0.06
N LYS A 98 17.07 -2.22 -0.36
CA LYS A 98 17.76 -3.04 -1.38
C LYS A 98 17.64 -2.46 -2.79
N GLN A 99 16.50 -1.86 -3.10
CA GLN A 99 16.21 -1.30 -4.43
C GLN A 99 16.49 0.22 -4.51
N GLY A 100 16.93 0.86 -3.41
CA GLY A 100 17.24 2.28 -3.38
C GLY A 100 16.02 3.20 -3.55
N TRP A 101 14.83 2.78 -3.10
CA TRP A 101 13.60 3.53 -3.36
C TRP A 101 13.38 4.76 -2.47
N ASP A 102 13.97 4.74 -1.27
CA ASP A 102 13.87 5.77 -0.25
C ASP A 102 12.42 6.24 0.02
N LEU A 103 11.51 5.28 0.25
CA LEU A 103 10.07 5.52 0.35
C LEU A 103 9.66 6.52 1.45
N LEU A 104 10.46 6.63 2.52
CA LEU A 104 10.17 7.57 3.61
C LEU A 104 10.48 9.03 3.24
N GLN A 105 11.46 9.27 2.37
CA GLN A 105 11.76 10.60 1.84
C GLN A 105 10.97 10.91 0.57
N ASN A 106 10.59 9.87 -0.18
CA ASN A 106 9.86 9.98 -1.44
C ASN A 106 8.47 9.33 -1.37
N PRO A 107 7.56 9.78 -0.48
CA PRO A 107 6.25 9.15 -0.31
C PRO A 107 5.36 9.25 -1.56
N LYS A 108 5.66 10.17 -2.50
CA LYS A 108 4.95 10.32 -3.78
C LYS A 108 5.08 9.10 -4.70
N ARG A 109 6.04 8.20 -4.42
CA ARG A 109 6.19 6.93 -5.13
C ARG A 109 5.07 5.93 -4.81
N LEU A 110 4.42 6.11 -3.66
CA LEU A 110 3.23 5.33 -3.30
C LEU A 110 2.05 5.79 -4.15
N LYS A 111 1.58 4.94 -5.07
CA LYS A 111 0.46 5.24 -5.97
C LYS A 111 -0.87 4.95 -5.30
N ILE A 112 -1.37 5.94 -4.56
CA ILE A 112 -2.72 5.94 -3.96
C ILE A 112 -3.48 7.13 -4.52
N SER A 113 -4.59 6.91 -5.21
CA SER A 113 -5.35 7.97 -5.87
C SER A 113 -6.85 7.70 -5.94
N THR A 114 -7.63 8.72 -6.30
CA THR A 114 -9.03 8.50 -6.67
C THR A 114 -9.12 7.84 -8.05
N ILE A 115 -10.25 7.18 -8.33
CA ILE A 115 -10.51 6.53 -9.62
C ILE A 115 -10.43 7.55 -10.77
N ASP A 116 -11.04 8.73 -10.63
CA ASP A 116 -11.07 9.75 -11.70
C ASP A 116 -9.67 10.32 -12.04
N LYS A 117 -8.78 10.35 -11.04
CA LYS A 117 -7.39 10.79 -11.24
C LYS A 117 -6.55 9.75 -11.97
N ALA A 118 -6.88 8.47 -11.84
CA ALA A 118 -6.21 7.38 -12.55
C ALA A 118 -6.57 7.32 -14.04
N THR A 119 -7.69 7.93 -14.44
CA THR A 119 -8.15 7.99 -15.85
C THR A 119 -7.65 9.22 -16.62
N SER A 120 -6.84 10.09 -16.00
CA SER A 120 -6.29 11.26 -16.70
C SER A 120 -5.18 10.84 -17.68
N PRO A 121 -5.15 11.39 -18.92
CA PRO A 121 -4.13 11.04 -19.89
C PRO A 121 -2.73 11.40 -19.38
N PRO A 122 -1.68 10.62 -19.72
CA PRO A 122 -0.31 10.97 -19.34
C PRO A 122 0.06 12.35 -19.90
N PRO A 123 0.91 13.12 -19.20
CA PRO A 123 1.33 14.43 -19.66
C PRO A 123 1.94 14.31 -21.07
N ASN A 124 1.53 15.22 -21.95
CA ASN A 124 2.03 15.28 -23.32
C ASN A 124 3.50 15.71 -23.27
N TYR A 125 4.44 14.78 -23.41
CA TYR A 125 5.85 15.11 -23.59
C TYR A 125 5.99 15.74 -24.97
N GLY A 126 5.87 17.06 -25.02
CA GLY A 126 6.05 17.84 -26.24
C GLY A 126 7.38 17.48 -26.88
N THR A 127 7.32 16.96 -28.10
CA THR A 127 8.48 16.70 -28.94
C THR A 127 9.17 18.03 -29.19
N ALA A 128 10.27 18.29 -28.50
CA ALA A 128 11.23 19.30 -28.93
C ALA A 128 11.96 18.73 -30.16
N VAL A 129 11.29 18.78 -31.31
CA VAL A 129 11.98 18.69 -32.60
C VAL A 129 12.49 20.08 -32.88
N GLY A 130 13.81 20.21 -32.85
CA GLY A 130 14.50 21.45 -33.19
C GLY A 130 14.14 21.94 -34.60
N ALA A 131 14.04 23.26 -34.71
CA ALA A 131 14.24 24.03 -35.92
C ALA A 131 15.01 25.29 -35.53
#